data_AF-A0A838R3U3-F1
#
_entry.id   AF-A0A838R3U3-F1
#
_cell.length_a   1.000
_cell.length_b   1.000
_cell.length_c   1.000
_cell.angle_alpha   90.00
_cell.angle_beta   90.00
_cell.angle_gamma   90.00
#
_symmetry.space_group_name_H-M   'P 1'
#
loop_
_entity.id
_entity.type
_entity.pdbx_description
1 polymer ?
#
loop_
_entity_poly.entity_id
_entity_poly.type
_entity_poly.pdbx_seq_one_letter_code
_entity_poly.pdbx_strand_id
1 'polypeptide(L)'
;MSAITASCEWLLRRSAVWGGLLCFAFHVLVVQNLPPDSTVYRWFAGDGAQIKAVISLLAFVGAATLVLKLFGLIVQFGALDRCSLSTPTIDGQSPEDVDRLIADLEACPRSLQDRYLIGRLRAALHYVKQVGSADALASQLPLLADADRRTMQHSYSGVRTIGLCIPIVGLLGAAAGGAQALAALRAGGEQALVGALAGGQLALEVVGQAFAVSIALLFARLFVEKVELRLLAAVDAAAGRQLLGRFRQYGSAADPRAATVVRLCEKLLESVQTAVAQHDAAISKSINVASRRWEDAASTAAALLHRTVGEALTNGLKDHAQLLNEGVAKQTADMQTVVLRHAEILSENIDEHTGALADALEHHTAVITQCETNLAAENRRHLGELEGALGEAVLVASTRQEKLITQSENLLREMQAALVESAGVAVAQQEQLTRQGDVLLRVIEATGQVRRLEEALNSNLASLAGAHHFEETVVGLSAALQLLSANLGGRLSLRDEISLDGDQRTSHAA
;
A
#
# COMPACT_ATOMS: atom_id res chain seq x y z
N MET A 1 -47.69 -22.09 -55.27
CA MET A 1 -48.76 -22.65 -56.13
C MET A 1 -48.32 -22.49 -57.58
N SER A 2 -48.73 -23.37 -58.49
CA SER A 2 -48.29 -23.35 -59.89
C SER A 2 -48.85 -22.14 -60.65
N ALA A 3 -48.10 -21.64 -61.63
CA ALA A 3 -48.60 -20.64 -62.58
C ALA A 3 -49.87 -21.13 -63.29
N ILE A 4 -49.96 -22.43 -63.60
CA ILE A 4 -51.15 -23.04 -64.21
C ILE A 4 -52.35 -22.95 -63.26
N THR A 5 -52.19 -23.28 -61.97
CA THR A 5 -53.28 -23.11 -60.99
C THR A 5 -53.70 -21.66 -60.83
N ALA A 6 -52.76 -20.70 -60.84
CA ALA A 6 -53.09 -19.28 -60.78
C ALA A 6 -53.81 -18.79 -62.05
N SER A 7 -53.41 -19.25 -63.23
CA SER A 7 -54.08 -18.94 -64.50
C SER A 7 -55.49 -19.54 -64.58
N CYS A 8 -55.68 -20.78 -64.12
CA CYS A 8 -56.99 -21.41 -64.01
C CYS A 8 -57.89 -20.66 -63.01
N GLU A 9 -57.38 -20.31 -61.82
CA GLU A 9 -58.13 -19.53 -60.82
C GLU A 9 -58.51 -18.13 -61.34
N TRP A 10 -57.63 -17.49 -62.11
CA TRP A 10 -57.88 -16.20 -62.76
C TRP A 10 -58.93 -16.30 -63.90
N LEU A 11 -58.90 -17.37 -64.70
CA LEU A 11 -59.94 -17.68 -65.69
C LEU A 11 -61.28 -17.99 -65.03
N LEU A 12 -61.28 -18.78 -63.94
CA LEU A 12 -62.48 -19.10 -63.15
C LEU A 12 -63.04 -17.88 -62.38
N ARG A 13 -62.23 -16.85 -62.11
CA ARG A 13 -62.71 -15.55 -61.60
C ARG A 13 -63.32 -14.64 -62.67
N ARG A 14 -63.12 -14.89 -63.96
CA ARG A 14 -63.70 -14.07 -65.04
C ARG A 14 -65.15 -14.47 -65.30
N SER A 15 -66.09 -13.64 -64.86
CA SER A 15 -67.54 -13.85 -65.05
C SER A 15 -67.97 -14.01 -66.51
N ALA A 16 -67.20 -13.50 -67.47
CA ALA A 16 -67.39 -13.73 -68.90
C ALA A 16 -67.30 -15.23 -69.28
N VAL A 17 -66.41 -16.00 -68.64
CA VAL A 17 -66.27 -17.44 -68.91
C VAL A 17 -67.50 -18.20 -68.41
N TRP A 18 -67.91 -17.94 -67.17
CA TRP A 18 -69.12 -18.52 -66.59
C TRP A 18 -70.40 -18.12 -67.33
N GLY A 19 -70.52 -16.86 -67.75
CA GLY A 19 -71.65 -16.39 -68.54
C GLY A 19 -71.71 -17.01 -69.93
N GLY A 20 -70.56 -17.18 -70.59
CA GLY A 20 -70.47 -17.91 -71.87
C GLY A 20 -70.84 -19.39 -71.73
N LEU A 21 -70.32 -20.07 -70.70
CA LEU A 21 -70.62 -21.47 -70.40
C LEU A 21 -72.11 -21.66 -70.03
N LEU A 22 -72.68 -20.75 -69.24
CA LEU A 22 -74.10 -20.74 -68.87
C LEU A 22 -74.99 -20.49 -70.09
N CYS A 23 -74.62 -19.57 -70.97
CA CYS A 23 -75.31 -19.31 -72.23
C CYS A 23 -75.27 -20.53 -73.16
N PHE A 24 -74.12 -21.18 -73.30
CA PHE A 24 -73.97 -22.40 -74.10
C PHE A 24 -74.81 -23.55 -73.53
N ALA A 25 -74.71 -23.81 -72.22
CA ALA A 25 -75.50 -24.82 -71.53
C ALA A 25 -77.01 -24.56 -71.66
N PHE A 26 -77.45 -23.30 -71.58
CA PHE A 26 -78.86 -22.94 -71.82
C PHE A 26 -79.32 -23.28 -73.24
N HIS A 27 -78.55 -22.92 -74.27
CA HIS A 27 -78.93 -23.22 -75.66
C HIS A 27 -78.94 -24.73 -75.95
N VAL A 28 -77.96 -25.49 -75.46
CA VAL A 28 -77.85 -26.94 -75.71
C VAL A 28 -78.83 -27.76 -74.86
N LEU A 29 -79.01 -27.43 -73.57
CA LEU A 29 -79.85 -28.24 -72.67
C LEU A 29 -81.31 -27.80 -72.62
N VAL A 30 -81.60 -26.51 -72.87
CA VAL A 30 -82.97 -25.97 -72.78
C VAL A 30 -83.52 -25.67 -74.18
N VAL A 31 -82.83 -24.85 -74.98
CA VAL A 31 -83.39 -24.35 -76.25
C VAL A 31 -83.48 -25.43 -77.32
N GLN A 32 -82.48 -26.31 -77.45
CA GLN A 32 -82.53 -27.46 -78.38
C GLN A 32 -83.57 -28.53 -78.01
N ASN A 33 -84.00 -28.60 -76.74
CA ASN A 33 -84.98 -29.58 -76.25
C ASN A 33 -86.42 -29.02 -76.15
N LEU A 34 -86.64 -27.76 -76.55
CA LEU A 34 -87.96 -27.14 -76.57
C LEU A 34 -88.67 -27.39 -77.92
N PRO A 35 -90.00 -27.64 -77.93
CA PRO A 35 -90.76 -27.72 -79.17
C PRO A 35 -90.68 -26.41 -79.98
N PRO A 36 -90.57 -26.45 -81.32
CA PRO A 36 -90.45 -25.26 -82.16
C PRO A 36 -91.56 -24.23 -81.97
N ASP A 37 -92.79 -24.69 -81.71
CA ASP A 37 -93.97 -23.85 -81.48
C ASP A 37 -93.92 -23.06 -80.15
N SER A 38 -93.02 -23.43 -79.24
CA SER A 38 -92.88 -22.78 -77.94
C SER A 38 -92.49 -21.30 -78.11
N THR A 39 -93.22 -20.41 -77.43
CA THR A 39 -92.85 -18.99 -77.34
C THR A 39 -91.44 -18.80 -76.78
N VAL A 40 -90.96 -19.69 -75.90
CA VAL A 40 -89.58 -19.67 -75.40
C VAL A 40 -88.59 -20.07 -76.48
N TYR A 41 -88.90 -21.07 -77.32
CA TYR A 41 -88.05 -21.43 -78.46
C TYR A 41 -87.93 -20.25 -79.43
N ARG A 42 -89.05 -19.64 -79.84
CA ARG A 42 -89.06 -18.48 -80.74
C ARG A 42 -88.26 -17.28 -80.20
N TRP A 43 -88.31 -17.02 -78.89
CA TRP A 43 -87.57 -15.89 -78.28
C TRP A 43 -86.05 -16.09 -78.22
N PHE A 44 -85.54 -17.33 -78.30
CA PHE A 44 -84.11 -17.63 -78.13
C PHE A 44 -83.46 -18.34 -79.34
N ALA A 45 -84.25 -18.88 -80.26
CA ALA A 45 -83.84 -19.55 -81.49
C ALA A 45 -84.77 -19.20 -82.67
N GLY A 46 -84.75 -20.00 -83.74
CA GLY A 46 -85.46 -19.72 -84.99
C GLY A 46 -84.79 -18.60 -85.80
N ASP A 47 -85.60 -17.82 -86.52
CA ASP A 47 -85.10 -16.73 -87.35
C ASP A 47 -84.34 -15.69 -86.52
N GLY A 48 -83.28 -15.14 -87.12
CA GLY A 48 -82.38 -14.18 -86.47
C GLY A 48 -81.61 -14.72 -85.26
N ALA A 49 -81.48 -16.05 -85.11
CA ALA A 49 -80.79 -16.72 -83.99
C ALA A 49 -79.44 -16.10 -83.59
N GLN A 50 -78.64 -15.59 -84.54
CA GLN A 50 -77.37 -14.93 -84.25
C GLN A 50 -77.53 -13.72 -83.31
N ILE A 51 -78.55 -12.88 -83.53
CA ILE A 51 -78.79 -11.68 -82.70
C ILE A 51 -79.45 -12.08 -81.37
N LYS A 52 -80.40 -13.02 -81.41
CA LYS A 52 -81.04 -13.61 -80.21
C LYS A 52 -80.01 -14.26 -79.27
N ALA A 53 -78.98 -14.90 -79.83
CA ALA A 53 -77.87 -15.49 -79.08
C ALA A 53 -76.90 -14.43 -78.51
N VAL A 54 -76.60 -13.35 -79.23
CA VAL A 54 -75.76 -12.24 -78.70
C VAL A 54 -76.44 -11.53 -77.53
N ILE A 55 -77.75 -11.25 -77.62
CA ILE A 55 -78.56 -10.69 -76.53
C ILE A 55 -78.49 -11.62 -75.30
N SER A 56 -78.68 -12.92 -75.51
CA SER A 56 -78.60 -13.94 -74.46
C SER A 56 -77.21 -14.02 -73.82
N LEU A 57 -76.14 -14.00 -74.62
CA LEU A 57 -74.76 -14.06 -74.14
C LEU A 57 -74.43 -12.86 -73.25
N LEU A 58 -74.75 -11.64 -73.69
CA LEU A 58 -74.60 -10.43 -72.88
C LEU A 58 -75.35 -10.54 -71.55
N ALA A 59 -76.58 -11.04 -71.59
CA ALA A 59 -77.41 -11.22 -70.41
C ALA A 59 -76.86 -12.26 -69.42
N PHE A 60 -76.45 -13.44 -69.91
CA PHE A 60 -75.88 -14.49 -69.06
C PHE A 60 -74.51 -14.08 -68.48
N VAL A 61 -73.71 -13.27 -69.18
CA VAL A 61 -72.49 -12.65 -68.62
C VAL A 61 -72.82 -11.61 -67.55
N GLY A 62 -73.85 -10.79 -67.74
CA GLY A 62 -74.36 -9.89 -66.71
C GLY A 62 -74.85 -10.65 -65.47
N ALA A 63 -75.69 -11.66 -65.66
CA ALA A 63 -76.26 -12.49 -64.60
C ALA A 63 -75.17 -13.27 -63.85
N ALA A 64 -74.23 -13.93 -64.53
CA ALA A 64 -73.11 -14.63 -63.90
C ALA A 64 -72.24 -13.68 -63.07
N THR A 65 -72.01 -12.45 -63.54
CA THR A 65 -71.30 -11.40 -62.76
C THR A 65 -72.04 -11.08 -61.46
N LEU A 66 -73.36 -10.91 -61.52
CA LEU A 66 -74.19 -10.61 -60.35
C LEU A 66 -74.30 -11.80 -59.38
N VAL A 67 -74.43 -13.04 -59.87
CA VAL A 67 -74.50 -14.26 -59.03
C VAL A 67 -73.18 -14.52 -58.31
N LEU A 68 -72.04 -14.44 -59.02
CA LEU A 68 -70.72 -14.57 -58.40
C LEU A 68 -70.48 -13.49 -57.35
N LYS A 69 -70.91 -12.24 -57.61
CA LYS A 69 -70.82 -11.15 -56.63
C LYS A 69 -71.73 -11.41 -55.42
N LEU A 70 -72.98 -11.81 -55.64
CA LEU A 70 -73.94 -12.12 -54.56
C LEU A 70 -73.42 -13.24 -53.64
N PHE A 71 -72.86 -14.31 -54.19
CA PHE A 71 -72.21 -15.35 -53.39
C PHE A 71 -71.01 -14.81 -52.61
N GLY A 72 -70.17 -13.99 -53.24
CA GLY A 72 -69.05 -13.31 -52.59
C GLY A 72 -69.46 -12.40 -51.41
N LEU A 73 -70.63 -11.76 -51.50
CA LEU A 73 -71.24 -10.92 -50.46
C LEU A 73 -71.86 -11.77 -49.32
N ILE A 74 -72.53 -12.88 -49.64
CA ILE A 74 -73.10 -13.80 -48.64
C ILE A 74 -71.99 -14.42 -47.78
N VAL A 75 -70.90 -14.89 -48.41
CA VAL A 75 -69.70 -15.39 -47.71
C VAL A 75 -69.09 -14.31 -46.80
N GLN A 76 -69.14 -13.04 -47.23
CA GLN A 76 -68.60 -11.93 -46.45
C GLN A 76 -69.51 -11.54 -45.26
N PHE A 77 -70.83 -11.62 -45.41
CA PHE A 77 -71.78 -11.50 -44.30
C PHE A 77 -71.47 -12.54 -43.20
N GLY A 78 -71.33 -13.81 -43.57
CA GLY A 78 -70.98 -14.90 -42.62
C GLY A 78 -69.55 -14.86 -42.07
N ALA A 79 -68.72 -13.92 -42.53
CA ALA A 79 -67.37 -13.69 -42.03
C ALA A 79 -67.27 -12.48 -41.07
N LEU A 80 -68.29 -11.63 -40.98
CA LEU A 80 -68.27 -10.43 -40.11
C LEU A 80 -67.94 -10.79 -38.65
N ASP A 81 -68.66 -11.77 -38.10
CA ASP A 81 -68.50 -12.17 -36.69
C ASP A 81 -67.26 -13.04 -36.44
N ARG A 82 -66.54 -13.44 -37.50
CA ARG A 82 -65.28 -14.21 -37.41
C ARG A 82 -64.04 -13.31 -37.40
N CYS A 83 -64.17 -12.05 -37.81
CA CYS A 83 -63.08 -11.09 -37.90
C CYS A 83 -63.23 -10.01 -36.82
N SER A 84 -62.86 -10.35 -35.58
CA SER A 84 -62.68 -9.39 -34.50
C SER A 84 -61.19 -9.12 -34.28
N LEU A 85 -60.83 -7.86 -34.06
CA LEU A 85 -59.61 -7.50 -33.32
C LEU A 85 -59.60 -8.19 -31.95
N SER A 86 -58.41 -8.44 -31.40
CA SER A 86 -58.22 -8.93 -30.03
C SER A 86 -59.03 -8.14 -29.00
N THR A 87 -59.44 -8.76 -27.90
CA THR A 87 -60.23 -8.11 -26.84
C THR A 87 -59.57 -6.80 -26.36
N PRO A 88 -60.32 -5.68 -26.23
CA PRO A 88 -59.76 -4.44 -25.69
C PRO A 88 -59.32 -4.61 -24.23
N THR A 89 -58.27 -3.89 -23.83
CA THR A 89 -57.86 -3.76 -22.43
C THR A 89 -58.85 -2.90 -21.65
N ILE A 90 -59.02 -3.20 -20.36
CA ILE A 90 -60.02 -2.56 -19.48
C ILE A 90 -59.81 -1.03 -19.41
N ASP A 91 -58.56 -0.58 -19.36
CA ASP A 91 -58.20 0.83 -19.28
C ASP A 91 -58.11 1.53 -20.67
N GLY A 92 -58.58 0.87 -21.74
CA GLY A 92 -58.34 1.27 -23.13
C GLY A 92 -56.89 1.01 -23.59
N GLN A 93 -56.66 1.19 -24.90
CA GLN A 93 -55.35 0.98 -25.56
C GLN A 93 -54.64 2.29 -25.91
N SER A 94 -53.31 2.27 -25.93
CA SER A 94 -52.46 3.38 -26.40
C SER A 94 -52.54 3.50 -27.93
N PRO A 95 -52.37 4.70 -28.52
CA PRO A 95 -52.08 4.83 -29.96
C PRO A 95 -50.85 4.03 -30.41
N GLU A 96 -49.96 3.65 -29.49
CA GLU A 96 -48.78 2.81 -29.75
C GLU A 96 -49.15 1.32 -29.96
N ASP A 97 -50.22 0.83 -29.34
CA ASP A 97 -50.71 -0.56 -29.51
C ASP A 97 -51.21 -0.84 -30.94
N VAL A 98 -51.39 0.20 -31.76
CA VAL A 98 -51.96 0.12 -33.11
C VAL A 98 -51.18 -0.84 -34.02
N ASP A 99 -49.86 -0.93 -33.92
CA ASP A 99 -49.07 -1.84 -34.74
C ASP A 99 -49.33 -3.32 -34.42
N ARG A 100 -49.65 -3.63 -33.16
CA ARG A 100 -50.10 -4.97 -32.77
C ARG A 100 -51.49 -5.28 -33.34
N LEU A 101 -52.39 -4.30 -33.36
CA LEU A 101 -53.73 -4.46 -33.95
C LEU A 101 -53.68 -4.60 -35.49
N ILE A 102 -52.71 -3.96 -36.15
CA ILE A 102 -52.45 -4.18 -37.59
C ILE A 102 -51.90 -5.60 -37.82
N ALA A 103 -50.96 -6.06 -36.98
CA ALA A 103 -50.45 -7.43 -37.04
C ALA A 103 -51.55 -8.49 -36.82
N ASP A 104 -52.49 -8.27 -35.90
CA ASP A 104 -53.67 -9.14 -35.70
C ASP A 104 -54.54 -9.24 -36.99
N LEU A 105 -54.70 -8.14 -37.74
CA LEU A 105 -55.40 -8.11 -39.02
C LEU A 105 -54.61 -8.71 -40.18
N GLU A 106 -53.28 -8.75 -40.11
CA GLU A 106 -52.41 -9.40 -41.09
C GLU A 106 -52.25 -10.90 -40.83
N ALA A 107 -52.42 -11.35 -39.58
CA ALA A 107 -52.54 -12.76 -39.23
C ALA A 107 -53.85 -13.40 -39.76
N CYS A 108 -54.86 -12.59 -40.08
CA CYS A 108 -56.11 -13.08 -40.68
C CYS A 108 -55.86 -13.72 -42.08
N PRO A 109 -56.55 -14.82 -42.44
CA PRO A 109 -56.37 -15.50 -43.72
C PRO A 109 -56.48 -14.57 -44.94
N ARG A 110 -55.61 -14.76 -45.93
CA ARG A 110 -55.54 -13.91 -47.15
C ARG A 110 -56.87 -13.74 -47.89
N SER A 111 -57.76 -14.74 -47.85
CA SER A 111 -59.12 -14.69 -48.42
C SER A 111 -60.07 -13.67 -47.75
N LEU A 112 -59.68 -13.15 -46.58
CA LEU A 112 -60.40 -12.15 -45.78
C LEU A 112 -59.73 -10.77 -45.79
N GLN A 113 -58.43 -10.68 -46.12
CA GLN A 113 -57.66 -9.43 -46.08
C GLN A 113 -58.12 -8.35 -47.07
N ASP A 114 -58.74 -8.77 -48.18
CA ASP A 114 -59.32 -7.91 -49.23
C ASP A 114 -60.81 -7.53 -48.97
N ARG A 115 -61.36 -7.86 -47.79
CA ARG A 115 -62.78 -7.66 -47.48
C ARG A 115 -63.02 -6.33 -46.77
N TYR A 116 -64.16 -5.70 -47.05
CA TYR A 116 -64.54 -4.37 -46.52
C TYR A 116 -64.28 -4.19 -45.01
N LEU A 117 -64.53 -5.19 -44.16
CA LEU A 117 -64.26 -5.07 -42.73
C LEU A 117 -62.76 -4.97 -42.41
N ILE A 118 -61.93 -5.91 -42.89
CA ILE A 118 -60.48 -5.86 -42.64
C ILE A 118 -59.84 -4.65 -43.33
N GLY A 119 -60.29 -4.31 -44.55
CA GLY A 119 -59.86 -3.10 -45.25
C GLY A 119 -60.17 -1.81 -44.46
N ARG A 120 -61.40 -1.65 -43.98
CA ARG A 120 -61.82 -0.46 -43.20
C ARG A 120 -61.13 -0.41 -41.84
N LEU A 121 -61.01 -1.53 -41.12
CA LEU A 121 -60.27 -1.60 -39.85
C LEU A 121 -58.79 -1.24 -40.05
N ARG A 122 -58.12 -1.82 -41.05
CA ARG A 122 -56.70 -1.52 -41.38
C ARG A 122 -56.52 -0.04 -41.75
N ALA A 123 -57.39 0.53 -42.59
CA ALA A 123 -57.33 1.94 -42.97
C ALA A 123 -57.56 2.88 -41.77
N ALA A 124 -58.50 2.55 -40.88
CA ALA A 124 -58.77 3.29 -39.66
C ALA A 124 -57.59 3.23 -38.67
N LEU A 125 -56.96 2.05 -38.50
CA LEU A 125 -55.76 1.88 -37.67
C LEU A 125 -54.55 2.64 -38.24
N HIS A 126 -54.30 2.57 -39.56
CA HIS A 126 -53.23 3.37 -40.18
C HIS A 126 -53.45 4.88 -39.99
N TYR A 127 -54.70 5.37 -39.98
CA TYR A 127 -55.00 6.77 -39.67
C TYR A 127 -54.62 7.13 -38.22
N VAL A 128 -54.98 6.29 -37.23
CA VAL A 128 -54.56 6.49 -35.82
C VAL A 128 -53.03 6.50 -35.71
N LYS A 129 -52.32 5.59 -36.40
CA LYS A 129 -50.85 5.57 -36.44
C LYS A 129 -50.25 6.86 -37.04
N GLN A 130 -50.83 7.37 -38.12
CA GLN A 130 -50.34 8.58 -38.81
C GLN A 130 -50.60 9.87 -38.02
N VAL A 131 -51.70 9.92 -37.26
CA VAL A 131 -52.11 11.10 -36.46
C VAL A 131 -51.57 11.05 -35.02
N GLY A 132 -51.17 9.87 -34.54
CA GLY A 132 -50.75 9.65 -33.14
C GLY A 132 -51.90 9.75 -32.13
N SER A 133 -53.16 9.67 -32.58
CA SER A 133 -54.34 9.85 -31.73
C SER A 133 -55.60 9.25 -32.37
N ALA A 134 -56.53 8.81 -31.52
CA ALA A 134 -57.84 8.27 -31.90
C ALA A 134 -59.00 9.28 -31.70
N ASP A 135 -58.71 10.55 -31.41
CA ASP A 135 -59.75 11.53 -31.06
C ASP A 135 -60.62 11.89 -32.28
N ALA A 136 -60.02 11.92 -33.48
CA ALA A 136 -60.71 12.09 -34.76
C ALA A 136 -61.23 10.79 -35.39
N LEU A 137 -61.09 9.64 -34.73
CA LEU A 137 -61.47 8.34 -35.30
C LEU A 137 -62.98 8.23 -35.58
N ALA A 138 -63.80 8.87 -34.75
CA ALA A 138 -65.26 8.88 -34.89
C ALA A 138 -65.75 9.67 -36.12
N SER A 139 -65.03 10.72 -36.54
CA SER A 139 -65.34 11.48 -37.77
C SER A 139 -64.68 10.87 -39.02
N GLN A 140 -63.58 10.12 -38.86
CA GLN A 140 -62.92 9.42 -39.96
C GLN A 140 -63.69 8.18 -40.45
N LEU A 141 -64.37 7.44 -39.57
CA LEU A 141 -65.10 6.22 -39.94
C LEU A 141 -66.19 6.46 -41.03
N PRO A 142 -67.05 7.49 -40.95
CA PRO A 142 -67.98 7.85 -42.03
C PRO A 142 -67.30 8.12 -43.39
N LEU A 143 -66.13 8.76 -43.39
CA LEU A 143 -65.38 9.05 -44.63
C LEU A 143 -64.86 7.77 -45.30
N LEU A 144 -64.43 6.79 -44.50
CA LEU A 144 -64.07 5.45 -44.99
C LEU A 144 -65.29 4.68 -45.51
N ALA A 145 -66.45 4.81 -44.85
CA ALA A 145 -67.70 4.21 -45.32
C ALA A 145 -68.16 4.80 -46.68
N ASP A 146 -67.94 6.10 -46.92
CA ASP A 146 -68.20 6.72 -48.22
C ASP A 146 -67.18 6.31 -49.30
N ALA A 147 -65.92 6.06 -48.94
CA ALA A 147 -64.94 5.49 -49.87
C ALA A 147 -65.33 4.06 -50.31
N ASP A 148 -65.83 3.23 -49.39
CA ASP A 148 -66.39 1.91 -49.70
C ASP A 148 -67.62 2.01 -50.63
N ARG A 149 -68.53 2.97 -50.38
CA ARG A 149 -69.71 3.23 -51.24
C ARG A 149 -69.31 3.63 -52.66
N ARG A 150 -68.27 4.45 -52.85
CA ARG A 150 -67.73 4.80 -54.18
C ARG A 150 -67.12 3.57 -54.87
N THR A 151 -66.32 2.79 -54.14
CA THR A 151 -65.71 1.55 -54.64
C THR A 151 -66.78 0.54 -55.10
N MET A 152 -67.84 0.38 -54.32
CA MET A 152 -69.03 -0.38 -54.68
C MET A 152 -69.64 0.13 -55.99
N GLN A 153 -69.92 1.44 -56.13
CA GLN A 153 -70.50 2.02 -57.36
C GLN A 153 -69.66 1.73 -58.61
N HIS A 154 -68.33 1.88 -58.52
CA HIS A 154 -67.43 1.58 -59.64
C HIS A 154 -67.51 0.10 -60.07
N SER A 155 -67.64 -0.83 -59.12
CA SER A 155 -67.72 -2.27 -59.43
C SER A 155 -68.95 -2.69 -60.26
N TYR A 156 -70.05 -1.93 -60.22
CA TYR A 156 -71.24 -2.17 -61.04
C TYR A 156 -71.15 -1.57 -62.45
N SER A 157 -70.11 -0.81 -62.77
CA SER A 157 -69.98 -0.11 -64.05
C SER A 157 -70.09 -1.05 -65.25
N GLY A 158 -69.37 -2.19 -65.23
CA GLY A 158 -69.42 -3.18 -66.33
C GLY A 158 -70.82 -3.77 -66.56
N VAL A 159 -71.55 -4.11 -65.49
CA VAL A 159 -72.92 -4.64 -65.59
C VAL A 159 -73.88 -3.54 -66.09
N ARG A 160 -73.66 -2.28 -65.70
CA ARG A 160 -74.44 -1.13 -66.21
C ARG A 160 -74.23 -0.94 -67.72
N THR A 161 -73.00 -1.06 -68.20
CA THR A 161 -72.68 -0.99 -69.64
C THR A 161 -73.35 -2.13 -70.41
N ILE A 162 -73.23 -3.38 -69.92
CA ILE A 162 -73.90 -4.54 -70.53
C ILE A 162 -75.42 -4.34 -70.62
N GLY A 163 -76.05 -3.91 -69.52
CA GLY A 163 -77.50 -3.65 -69.48
C GLY A 163 -77.96 -2.55 -70.44
N LEU A 164 -77.11 -1.56 -70.72
CA LEU A 164 -77.34 -0.49 -71.71
C LEU A 164 -77.13 -0.98 -73.16
N CYS A 165 -76.16 -1.87 -73.39
CA CYS A 165 -75.89 -2.43 -74.72
C CYS A 165 -77.01 -3.37 -75.21
N ILE A 166 -77.66 -4.12 -74.32
CA ILE A 166 -78.68 -5.10 -74.70
C ILE A 166 -79.85 -4.47 -75.51
N PRO A 167 -80.51 -3.37 -75.08
CA PRO A 167 -81.53 -2.70 -75.88
C PRO A 167 -81.02 -2.16 -77.23
N ILE A 168 -79.75 -1.72 -77.30
CA ILE A 168 -79.16 -1.21 -78.55
C ILE A 168 -79.00 -2.36 -79.56
N VAL A 169 -78.53 -3.52 -79.12
CA VAL A 169 -78.48 -4.74 -79.96
C VAL A 169 -79.89 -5.20 -80.36
N GLY A 170 -80.86 -5.08 -79.46
CA GLY A 170 -82.29 -5.33 -79.75
C GLY A 170 -82.83 -4.46 -80.87
N LEU A 171 -82.56 -3.14 -80.84
CA LEU A 171 -82.97 -2.19 -81.88
C LEU A 171 -82.26 -2.44 -83.22
N LEU A 172 -80.99 -2.85 -83.22
CA LEU A 172 -80.28 -3.26 -84.43
C LEU A 172 -80.89 -4.52 -85.05
N GLY A 173 -81.30 -5.49 -84.22
CA GLY A 173 -82.08 -6.65 -84.66
C GLY A 173 -83.47 -6.29 -85.21
N ALA A 174 -84.13 -5.31 -84.60
CA ALA A 174 -85.38 -4.75 -85.09
C ALA A 174 -85.23 -4.18 -86.51
N ALA A 175 -84.19 -3.37 -86.73
CA ALA A 175 -83.87 -2.80 -88.03
C ALA A 175 -83.54 -3.89 -89.07
N ALA A 176 -82.82 -4.96 -88.68
CA ALA A 176 -82.53 -6.10 -89.55
C ALA A 176 -83.79 -6.89 -89.94
N GLY A 177 -84.73 -7.13 -89.01
CA GLY A 177 -86.02 -7.77 -89.30
C GLY A 177 -86.92 -6.90 -90.19
N GLY A 178 -87.01 -5.60 -89.90
CA GLY A 178 -87.75 -4.64 -90.73
C GLY A 178 -87.18 -4.50 -92.15
N ALA A 179 -85.85 -4.55 -92.31
CA ALA A 179 -85.21 -4.56 -93.62
C ALA A 179 -85.53 -5.83 -94.42
N GLN A 180 -85.57 -7.00 -93.76
CA GLN A 180 -86.01 -8.26 -94.39
C GLN A 180 -87.48 -8.20 -94.82
N ALA A 181 -88.37 -7.67 -93.97
CA ALA A 181 -89.78 -7.49 -94.30
C ALA A 181 -89.97 -6.59 -95.53
N LEU A 182 -89.25 -5.46 -95.58
CA LEU A 182 -89.28 -4.54 -96.72
C LEU A 182 -88.67 -5.15 -98.00
N ALA A 183 -87.67 -6.02 -97.87
CA ALA A 183 -87.11 -6.76 -99.00
C ALA A 183 -88.11 -7.78 -99.56
N ALA A 184 -88.82 -8.52 -98.70
CA ALA A 184 -89.87 -9.47 -99.11
C ALA A 184 -91.01 -8.78 -99.87
N LEU A 185 -91.48 -7.61 -99.39
CA LEU A 185 -92.48 -6.80 -100.10
C LEU A 185 -92.01 -6.32 -101.47
N ARG A 186 -90.72 -5.99 -101.62
CA ARG A 186 -90.11 -5.53 -102.88
C ARG A 186 -89.87 -6.66 -103.89
N ALA A 187 -89.69 -7.90 -103.44
CA ALA A 187 -89.50 -9.05 -104.31
C ALA A 187 -90.81 -9.48 -105.02
N GLY A 188 -91.95 -9.28 -104.36
CA GLY A 188 -93.26 -9.63 -104.91
C GLY A 188 -93.55 -11.14 -104.94
N GLY A 189 -94.62 -11.52 -105.64
CA GLY A 189 -95.14 -12.90 -105.66
C GLY A 189 -95.99 -13.27 -104.45
N GLU A 190 -96.60 -14.45 -104.48
CA GLU A 190 -97.61 -14.91 -103.51
C GLU A 190 -97.10 -14.93 -102.05
N GLN A 191 -95.81 -15.19 -101.86
CA GLN A 191 -95.18 -15.28 -100.53
C GLN A 191 -94.73 -13.92 -99.96
N ALA A 192 -94.83 -12.82 -100.70
CA ALA A 192 -94.34 -11.50 -100.27
C ALA A 192 -94.97 -11.04 -98.95
N LEU A 193 -96.27 -11.24 -98.76
CA LEU A 193 -96.97 -10.92 -97.51
C LEU A 193 -96.50 -11.79 -96.34
N VAL A 194 -96.24 -13.08 -96.58
CA VAL A 194 -95.76 -14.03 -95.56
C VAL A 194 -94.35 -13.66 -95.10
N GLY A 195 -93.43 -13.37 -96.04
CA GLY A 195 -92.09 -12.89 -95.72
C GLY A 195 -92.07 -11.53 -95.03
N ALA A 196 -92.99 -10.63 -95.37
CA ALA A 196 -93.17 -9.34 -94.69
C ALA A 196 -93.59 -9.52 -93.22
N LEU A 197 -94.57 -10.39 -92.98
CA LEU A 197 -95.04 -10.72 -91.63
C LEU A 197 -93.96 -11.41 -90.81
N ALA A 198 -93.19 -12.35 -91.39
CA ALA A 198 -92.08 -13.02 -90.72
C ALA A 198 -90.97 -12.04 -90.29
N GLY A 199 -90.52 -11.15 -91.17
CA GLY A 199 -89.52 -10.12 -90.83
C GLY A 199 -90.02 -9.12 -89.77
N GLY A 200 -91.31 -8.77 -89.82
CA GLY A 200 -91.95 -7.93 -88.80
C GLY A 200 -92.07 -8.61 -87.44
N GLN A 201 -92.45 -9.89 -87.41
CA GLN A 201 -92.48 -10.70 -86.18
C GLN A 201 -91.07 -10.85 -85.59
N LEU A 202 -90.06 -11.13 -86.42
CA LEU A 202 -88.67 -11.21 -85.98
C LEU A 202 -88.20 -9.91 -85.32
N ALA A 203 -88.51 -8.76 -85.92
CA ALA A 203 -88.18 -7.46 -85.35
C ALA A 203 -88.82 -7.26 -83.96
N LEU A 204 -90.08 -7.65 -83.79
CA LEU A 204 -90.80 -7.55 -82.52
C LEU A 204 -90.27 -8.53 -81.46
N GLU A 205 -89.97 -9.78 -81.83
CA GLU A 205 -89.41 -10.81 -80.94
C GLU A 205 -88.05 -10.39 -80.37
N VAL A 206 -87.14 -9.90 -81.23
CA VAL A 206 -85.78 -9.51 -80.81
C VAL A 206 -85.80 -8.28 -79.89
N VAL A 207 -86.72 -7.33 -80.13
CA VAL A 207 -86.95 -6.18 -79.23
C VAL A 207 -87.57 -6.64 -77.90
N GLY A 208 -88.58 -7.50 -77.93
CA GLY A 208 -89.22 -8.06 -76.74
C GLY A 208 -88.24 -8.81 -75.84
N GLN A 209 -87.41 -9.67 -76.44
CA GLN A 209 -86.32 -10.37 -75.76
C GLN A 209 -85.34 -9.38 -75.13
N ALA A 210 -84.83 -8.40 -75.88
CA ALA A 210 -83.86 -7.43 -75.39
C ALA A 210 -84.39 -6.60 -74.20
N PHE A 211 -85.62 -6.10 -74.27
CA PHE A 211 -86.21 -5.33 -73.17
C PHE A 211 -86.52 -6.20 -71.95
N ALA A 212 -87.17 -7.37 -72.12
CA ALA A 212 -87.49 -8.24 -70.99
C ALA A 212 -86.24 -8.68 -70.23
N VAL A 213 -85.17 -9.02 -70.97
CA VAL A 213 -83.91 -9.48 -70.39
C VAL A 213 -83.08 -8.34 -69.79
N SER A 214 -83.08 -7.14 -70.39
CA SER A 214 -82.45 -5.95 -69.79
C SER A 214 -83.16 -5.52 -68.50
N ILE A 215 -84.50 -5.57 -68.45
CA ILE A 215 -85.30 -5.31 -67.25
C ILE A 215 -85.02 -6.34 -66.16
N ALA A 216 -84.96 -7.63 -66.50
CA ALA A 216 -84.60 -8.68 -65.55
C ALA A 216 -83.19 -8.48 -64.97
N LEU A 217 -82.21 -8.11 -65.81
CA LEU A 217 -80.84 -7.81 -65.39
C LEU A 217 -80.76 -6.55 -64.51
N LEU A 218 -81.59 -5.54 -64.78
CA LEU A 218 -81.71 -4.33 -63.94
C LEU A 218 -82.26 -4.67 -62.55
N PHE A 219 -83.35 -5.46 -62.46
CA PHE A 219 -83.88 -5.91 -61.16
C PHE A 219 -82.89 -6.77 -60.39
N ALA A 220 -82.22 -7.71 -61.07
CA ALA A 220 -81.16 -8.52 -60.47
C ALA A 220 -80.01 -7.65 -59.92
N ARG A 221 -79.57 -6.64 -60.69
CA ARG A 221 -78.55 -5.69 -60.22
C ARG A 221 -79.02 -4.93 -58.98
N LEU A 222 -80.21 -4.33 -59.03
CA LEU A 222 -80.78 -3.55 -57.91
C LEU A 222 -80.95 -4.39 -56.64
N PHE A 223 -81.20 -5.70 -56.78
CA PHE A 223 -81.22 -6.62 -55.65
C PHE A 223 -79.83 -6.81 -55.02
N VAL A 224 -78.80 -7.17 -55.81
CA VAL A 224 -77.43 -7.37 -55.28
C VAL A 224 -76.86 -6.05 -54.73
N GLU A 225 -77.16 -4.93 -55.38
CA GLU A 225 -76.82 -3.57 -54.94
C GLU A 225 -77.46 -3.23 -53.58
N LYS A 226 -78.71 -3.62 -53.32
CA LYS A 226 -79.34 -3.53 -51.98
C LYS A 226 -78.73 -4.48 -50.95
N VAL A 227 -78.36 -5.70 -51.32
CA VAL A 227 -77.69 -6.66 -50.41
C VAL A 227 -76.32 -6.13 -49.99
N GLU A 228 -75.58 -5.52 -50.91
CA GLU A 228 -74.28 -4.92 -50.64
C GLU A 228 -74.35 -3.66 -49.79
N LEU A 229 -75.35 -2.78 -50.00
CA LEU A 229 -75.58 -1.64 -49.09
C LEU A 229 -75.87 -2.11 -47.65
N ARG A 230 -76.62 -3.21 -47.48
CA ARG A 230 -76.82 -3.83 -46.16
C ARG A 230 -75.52 -4.39 -45.59
N LEU A 231 -74.65 -4.98 -46.42
CA LEU A 231 -73.32 -5.43 -45.99
C LEU A 231 -72.44 -4.25 -45.54
N LEU A 232 -72.40 -3.16 -46.31
CA LEU A 232 -71.61 -1.96 -45.95
C LEU A 232 -72.10 -1.32 -44.64
N ALA A 233 -73.41 -1.35 -44.36
CA ALA A 233 -73.98 -0.91 -43.08
C ALA A 233 -73.65 -1.87 -41.92
N ALA A 234 -73.65 -3.19 -42.15
CA ALA A 234 -73.23 -4.18 -41.15
C ALA A 234 -71.72 -4.09 -40.86
N VAL A 235 -70.89 -3.83 -41.87
CA VAL A 235 -69.46 -3.51 -41.73
C VAL A 235 -69.26 -2.22 -40.93
N ASP A 236 -70.11 -1.21 -41.13
CA ASP A 236 -70.02 0.06 -40.40
C ASP A 236 -70.31 -0.13 -38.90
N ALA A 237 -71.39 -0.84 -38.57
CA ALA A 237 -71.71 -1.23 -37.19
C ALA A 237 -70.62 -2.14 -36.58
N ALA A 238 -70.04 -3.06 -37.35
CA ALA A 238 -68.95 -3.91 -36.88
C ALA A 238 -67.66 -3.12 -36.61
N ALA A 239 -67.24 -2.25 -37.52
CA ALA A 239 -66.07 -1.39 -37.34
C ALA A 239 -66.25 -0.40 -36.19
N GLY A 240 -67.44 0.20 -36.06
CA GLY A 240 -67.81 1.06 -34.94
C GLY A 240 -67.68 0.33 -33.59
N ARG A 241 -68.27 -0.86 -33.45
CA ARG A 241 -68.17 -1.69 -32.23
C ARG A 241 -66.75 -2.15 -31.89
N GLN A 242 -65.86 -2.26 -32.88
CA GLN A 242 -64.47 -2.71 -32.65
C GLN A 242 -63.47 -1.58 -32.40
N LEU A 243 -63.81 -0.31 -32.73
CA LEU A 243 -62.87 0.82 -32.68
C LEU A 243 -63.32 2.00 -31.80
N LEU A 244 -64.63 2.27 -31.70
CA LEU A 244 -65.12 3.37 -30.87
C LEU A 244 -64.99 3.00 -29.38
N GLY A 245 -64.40 3.90 -28.59
CA GLY A 245 -64.12 3.67 -27.17
C GLY A 245 -62.97 2.68 -26.88
N ARG A 246 -62.29 2.15 -27.91
CA ARG A 246 -61.17 1.19 -27.74
C ARG A 246 -59.87 1.84 -27.28
N PHE A 247 -59.56 3.01 -27.84
CA PHE A 247 -58.36 3.76 -27.52
C PHE A 247 -58.62 4.75 -26.39
N ARG A 248 -57.60 5.04 -25.59
CA ARG A 248 -57.63 6.15 -24.64
C ARG A 248 -57.76 7.47 -25.42
N GLN A 249 -58.93 8.10 -25.33
CA GLN A 249 -59.16 9.45 -25.86
C GLN A 249 -58.73 10.46 -24.81
N TYR A 250 -57.70 11.24 -25.11
CA TYR A 250 -57.09 12.20 -24.18
C TYR A 250 -57.87 13.51 -24.22
N GLY A 251 -59.13 13.43 -23.81
CA GLY A 251 -60.15 14.45 -23.98
C GLY A 251 -61.30 13.92 -24.85
N SER A 252 -62.52 14.00 -24.34
CA SER A 252 -63.70 13.79 -25.18
C SER A 252 -63.78 14.90 -26.25
N ALA A 253 -64.48 14.64 -27.36
CA ALA A 253 -64.66 15.62 -28.44
C ALA A 253 -65.36 16.94 -28.02
N ALA A 254 -65.80 17.07 -26.76
CA ALA A 254 -66.37 18.28 -26.19
C ALA A 254 -65.32 19.30 -25.66
N ASP A 255 -64.05 18.90 -25.41
CA ASP A 255 -63.01 19.86 -24.99
C ASP A 255 -61.63 19.63 -25.67
N PRO A 256 -61.40 20.27 -26.83
CA PRO A 256 -60.09 20.28 -27.50
C PRO A 256 -58.97 20.99 -26.70
N ARG A 257 -59.29 21.82 -25.71
CA ARG A 257 -58.28 22.57 -24.93
C ARG A 257 -57.63 21.66 -23.90
N ALA A 258 -58.40 20.83 -23.20
CA ALA A 258 -57.86 19.79 -22.32
C ALA A 258 -56.89 18.87 -23.05
N ALA A 259 -57.28 18.38 -24.24
CA ALA A 259 -56.42 17.55 -25.10
C ALA A 259 -55.11 18.26 -25.50
N THR A 260 -55.20 19.56 -25.82
CA THR A 260 -54.03 20.37 -26.17
C THR A 260 -53.08 20.55 -24.98
N VAL A 261 -53.61 20.77 -23.77
CA VAL A 261 -52.80 20.90 -22.54
C VAL A 261 -52.08 19.59 -22.20
N VAL A 262 -52.75 18.44 -22.26
CA VAL A 262 -52.12 17.14 -21.95
C VAL A 262 -50.95 16.87 -22.91
N ARG A 263 -51.18 16.99 -24.23
CA ARG A 263 -50.12 16.80 -25.25
C ARG A 263 -48.98 17.81 -25.10
N LEU A 264 -49.26 19.04 -24.66
CA LEU A 264 -48.23 20.04 -24.36
C LEU A 264 -47.40 19.63 -23.12
N CYS A 265 -48.03 19.10 -22.08
CA CYS A 265 -47.33 18.57 -20.90
C CYS A 265 -46.47 17.35 -21.23
N GLU A 266 -46.97 16.40 -22.03
CA GLU A 266 -46.20 15.24 -22.50
C GLU A 266 -44.98 15.67 -23.31
N LYS A 267 -45.16 16.61 -24.25
CA LYS A 267 -44.07 17.13 -25.09
C LYS A 267 -43.08 18.01 -24.33
N LEU A 268 -43.51 18.68 -23.27
CA LEU A 268 -42.63 19.35 -22.30
C LEU A 268 -41.83 18.32 -21.49
N LEU A 269 -42.45 17.21 -21.09
CA LEU A 269 -41.77 16.13 -20.35
C LEU A 269 -40.68 15.47 -21.21
N GLU A 270 -40.98 15.12 -22.46
CA GLU A 270 -40.05 14.59 -23.46
C GLU A 270 -38.88 15.57 -23.71
N SER A 271 -39.19 16.86 -23.87
CA SER A 271 -38.19 17.93 -24.02
C SER A 271 -37.29 18.06 -22.80
N VAL A 272 -37.85 18.02 -21.58
CA VAL A 272 -37.09 18.07 -20.32
C VAL A 272 -36.22 16.82 -20.13
N GLN A 273 -36.73 15.62 -20.41
CA GLN A 273 -35.95 14.37 -20.36
C GLN A 273 -34.77 14.42 -21.35
N THR A 274 -35.02 14.91 -22.57
CA THR A 274 -33.97 15.09 -23.60
C THR A 274 -32.93 16.12 -23.17
N ALA A 275 -33.36 17.25 -22.58
CA ALA A 275 -32.46 18.29 -22.09
C ALA A 275 -31.61 17.81 -20.90
N VAL A 276 -32.19 17.04 -19.97
CA VAL A 276 -31.45 16.42 -18.84
C VAL A 276 -30.42 15.42 -19.36
N ALA A 277 -30.79 14.54 -20.29
CA ALA A 277 -29.83 13.59 -20.89
C ALA A 277 -28.67 14.30 -21.62
N GLN A 278 -28.95 15.42 -22.30
CA GLN A 278 -27.89 16.26 -22.89
C GLN A 278 -27.04 16.97 -21.83
N HIS A 279 -27.63 17.39 -20.70
CA HIS A 279 -26.94 18.02 -19.60
C HIS A 279 -25.98 17.05 -18.88
N ASP A 280 -26.44 15.84 -18.58
CA ASP A 280 -25.61 14.78 -17.97
C ASP A 280 -24.44 14.38 -18.89
N ALA A 281 -24.68 14.28 -20.20
CA ALA A 281 -23.62 14.05 -21.17
C ALA A 281 -22.61 15.22 -21.24
N ALA A 282 -23.08 16.47 -21.13
CA ALA A 282 -22.23 17.65 -21.11
C ALA A 282 -21.40 17.76 -19.82
N ILE A 283 -22.00 17.49 -18.65
CA ILE A 283 -21.31 17.40 -17.35
C ILE A 283 -20.27 16.27 -17.38
N SER A 284 -20.66 15.08 -17.82
CA SER A 284 -19.75 13.92 -17.90
C SER A 284 -18.54 14.24 -18.79
N LYS A 285 -18.77 14.93 -19.92
CA LYS A 285 -17.70 15.38 -20.83
C LYS A 285 -16.82 16.45 -20.17
N SER A 286 -17.39 17.41 -19.44
CA SER A 286 -16.60 18.47 -18.78
C SER A 286 -15.77 17.94 -17.63
N ILE A 287 -16.30 17.01 -16.82
CA ILE A 287 -15.57 16.33 -15.73
C ILE A 287 -14.41 15.51 -16.29
N ASN A 288 -14.61 14.74 -17.37
CA ASN A 288 -13.53 13.98 -18.00
C ASN A 288 -12.42 14.89 -18.56
N VAL A 289 -12.76 16.05 -19.15
CA VAL A 289 -11.77 17.03 -19.62
C VAL A 289 -11.07 17.73 -18.45
N ALA A 290 -11.79 18.05 -17.37
CA ALA A 290 -11.20 18.64 -16.17
C ALA A 290 -10.23 17.69 -15.47
N SER A 291 -10.60 16.41 -15.32
CA SER A 291 -9.76 15.37 -14.71
C SER A 291 -8.45 15.18 -15.49
N ARG A 292 -8.51 15.06 -16.82
CA ARG A 292 -7.30 14.95 -17.67
C ARG A 292 -6.40 16.18 -17.55
N ARG A 293 -6.97 17.38 -17.56
CA ARG A 293 -6.21 18.62 -17.33
C ARG A 293 -5.60 18.69 -15.93
N TRP A 294 -6.26 18.13 -14.92
CA TRP A 294 -5.70 18.00 -13.57
C TRP A 294 -4.54 17.01 -13.52
N GLU A 295 -4.63 15.91 -14.25
CA GLU A 295 -3.59 14.88 -14.37
C GLU A 295 -2.36 15.37 -15.17
N ASP A 296 -2.58 16.08 -16.27
CA ASP A 296 -1.55 16.82 -17.02
C ASP A 296 -0.88 17.89 -16.14
N ALA A 297 -1.66 18.66 -15.38
CA ALA A 297 -1.14 19.71 -14.48
C ALA A 297 -0.37 19.12 -13.29
N ALA A 298 -0.88 18.05 -12.68
CA ALA A 298 -0.23 17.37 -11.56
C ALA A 298 1.07 16.67 -11.99
N SER A 299 1.10 16.01 -13.14
CA SER A 299 2.32 15.41 -13.69
C SER A 299 3.36 16.46 -14.10
N THR A 300 2.93 17.58 -14.70
CA THR A 300 3.81 18.73 -15.00
C THR A 300 4.38 19.36 -13.71
N ALA A 301 3.54 19.56 -12.69
CA ALA A 301 3.97 20.08 -11.39
C ALA A 301 4.93 19.11 -10.69
N ALA A 302 4.66 17.81 -10.71
CA ALA A 302 5.53 16.77 -10.14
C ALA A 302 6.88 16.73 -10.86
N ALA A 303 6.91 16.82 -12.20
CA ALA A 303 8.15 16.88 -12.97
C ALA A 303 8.96 18.16 -12.66
N LEU A 304 8.30 19.31 -12.56
CA LEU A 304 8.95 20.59 -12.25
C LEU A 304 9.46 20.65 -10.80
N LEU A 305 8.72 20.06 -9.86
CA LEU A 305 9.13 19.94 -8.45
C LEU A 305 10.29 18.94 -8.30
N HIS A 306 10.20 17.75 -8.89
CA HIS A 306 11.29 16.77 -8.88
C HIS A 306 12.58 17.34 -9.50
N ARG A 307 12.45 18.11 -10.59
CA ARG A 307 13.57 18.82 -11.20
C ARG A 307 14.14 19.91 -10.28
N THR A 308 13.33 20.90 -9.89
CA THR A 308 13.83 22.07 -9.14
C THR A 308 14.33 21.70 -7.74
N VAL A 309 13.61 20.84 -7.01
CA VAL A 309 14.03 20.35 -5.68
C VAL A 309 15.18 19.37 -5.80
N GLY A 310 15.24 18.54 -6.84
CA GLY A 310 16.35 17.62 -7.11
C GLY A 310 17.66 18.34 -7.47
N GLU A 311 17.60 19.30 -8.39
CA GLU A 311 18.74 20.17 -8.75
C GLU A 311 19.20 20.97 -7.52
N ALA A 312 18.28 21.54 -6.73
CA ALA A 312 18.60 22.31 -5.52
C ALA A 312 19.21 21.45 -4.39
N LEU A 313 18.66 20.26 -4.11
CA LEU A 313 19.23 19.35 -3.10
C LEU A 313 20.61 18.83 -3.53
N THR A 314 20.78 18.49 -4.81
CA THR A 314 22.07 17.98 -5.32
C THR A 314 23.16 19.04 -5.22
N ASN A 315 22.85 20.28 -5.61
CA ASN A 315 23.79 21.39 -5.47
C ASN A 315 24.02 21.76 -4.00
N GLY A 316 22.97 21.87 -3.18
CA GLY A 316 23.10 22.21 -1.75
C GLY A 316 23.88 21.17 -0.94
N LEU A 317 23.71 19.87 -1.23
CA LEU A 317 24.52 18.81 -0.62
C LEU A 317 25.99 18.86 -1.07
N LYS A 318 26.23 19.18 -2.35
CA LYS A 318 27.59 19.33 -2.89
C LYS A 318 28.31 20.53 -2.26
N ASP A 319 27.66 21.68 -2.22
CA ASP A 319 28.21 22.91 -1.65
C ASP A 319 28.43 22.75 -0.13
N HIS A 320 27.50 22.11 0.58
CA HIS A 320 27.67 21.81 2.00
C HIS A 320 28.83 20.81 2.23
N ALA A 321 28.96 19.77 1.41
CA ALA A 321 30.09 18.83 1.51
C ALA A 321 31.43 19.50 1.23
N GLN A 322 31.49 20.44 0.27
CA GLN A 322 32.67 21.26 0.02
C GLN A 322 33.00 22.16 1.23
N LEU A 323 32.04 22.94 1.72
CA LEU A 323 32.23 23.81 2.89
C LEU A 323 32.62 23.04 4.16
N LEU A 324 32.10 21.81 4.33
CA LEU A 324 32.46 20.93 5.44
C LEU A 324 33.91 20.45 5.32
N ASN A 325 34.35 20.04 4.12
CA ASN A 325 35.74 19.64 3.88
C ASN A 325 36.72 20.82 4.05
N GLU A 326 36.37 22.01 3.55
CA GLU A 326 37.13 23.25 3.75
C GLU A 326 37.23 23.62 5.24
N GLY A 327 36.12 23.50 5.99
CA GLY A 327 36.08 23.71 7.44
C GLY A 327 36.93 22.71 8.22
N VAL A 328 36.85 21.42 7.90
CA VAL A 328 37.67 20.37 8.53
C VAL A 328 39.16 20.54 8.21
N ALA A 329 39.50 20.88 6.98
CA ALA A 329 40.89 21.17 6.59
C ALA A 329 41.44 22.37 7.37
N LYS A 330 40.66 23.46 7.48
CA LYS A 330 41.05 24.63 8.27
C LYS A 330 41.20 24.30 9.76
N GLN A 331 40.23 23.62 10.37
CA GLN A 331 40.28 23.24 11.79
C GLN A 331 41.47 22.31 12.08
N THR A 332 41.87 21.46 11.12
CA THR A 332 43.06 20.62 11.24
C THR A 332 44.35 21.45 11.24
N ALA A 333 44.45 22.47 10.39
CA ALA A 333 45.59 23.39 10.35
C ALA A 333 45.66 24.29 11.61
N ASP A 334 44.52 24.79 12.08
CA ASP A 334 44.42 25.54 13.34
C ASP A 334 44.86 24.65 14.53
N MET A 335 44.40 23.39 14.57
CA MET A 335 44.81 22.40 15.59
C MET A 335 46.31 22.11 15.56
N GLN A 336 46.89 21.91 14.37
CA GLN A 336 48.33 21.68 14.20
C GLN A 336 49.16 22.88 14.70
N THR A 337 48.67 24.10 14.48
CA THR A 337 49.29 25.34 14.98
C THR A 337 49.22 25.42 16.51
N VAL A 338 48.10 25.04 17.12
CA VAL A 338 47.93 25.01 18.60
C VAL A 338 48.81 23.94 19.26
N VAL A 339 49.01 22.78 18.60
CA VAL A 339 49.88 21.71 19.10
C VAL A 339 51.36 22.11 19.02
N LEU A 340 51.80 22.74 17.93
CA LEU A 340 53.16 23.27 17.81
C LEU A 340 53.45 24.30 18.90
N ARG A 341 52.53 25.26 19.12
CA ARG A 341 52.67 26.27 20.16
C ARG A 341 52.67 25.69 21.59
N HIS A 342 51.95 24.59 21.84
CA HIS A 342 52.04 23.88 23.12
C HIS A 342 53.39 23.17 23.31
N ALA A 343 53.99 22.65 22.24
CA ALA A 343 55.32 22.04 22.31
C ALA A 343 56.42 23.09 22.59
N GLU A 344 56.31 24.28 22.00
CA GLU A 344 57.20 25.42 22.28
C GLU A 344 57.12 25.84 23.76
N ILE A 345 55.91 26.10 24.27
CA ILE A 345 55.68 26.49 25.68
C ILE A 345 56.16 25.40 26.65
N LEU A 346 55.98 24.12 26.32
CA LEU A 346 56.44 23.01 27.15
C LEU A 346 57.98 22.91 27.18
N SER A 347 58.66 23.22 26.07
CA SER A 347 60.13 23.27 26.03
C SER A 347 60.67 24.42 26.88
N GLU A 348 60.11 25.62 26.70
CA GLU A 348 60.49 26.84 27.43
C GLU A 348 60.35 26.63 28.96
N ASN A 349 59.27 25.99 29.40
CA ASN A 349 59.04 25.71 30.82
C ASN A 349 59.93 24.58 31.39
N ILE A 350 60.41 23.64 30.56
CA ILE A 350 61.40 22.63 30.96
C ILE A 350 62.79 23.26 31.15
N ASP A 351 63.20 24.16 30.25
CA ASP A 351 64.46 24.90 30.38
C ASP A 351 64.44 25.80 31.63
N GLU A 352 63.34 26.49 31.89
CA GLU A 352 63.14 27.30 33.10
C GLU A 352 63.19 26.45 34.40
N HIS A 353 62.55 25.28 34.41
CA HIS A 353 62.59 24.36 35.56
C HIS A 353 63.96 23.71 35.80
N THR A 354 64.73 23.43 34.74
CA THR A 354 66.08 22.86 34.89
C THR A 354 67.09 23.89 35.40
N GLY A 355 66.95 25.17 35.01
CA GLY A 355 67.70 26.27 35.61
C GLY A 355 67.44 26.40 37.12
N ALA A 356 66.17 26.48 37.52
CA ALA A 356 65.80 26.60 38.94
C ALA A 356 66.28 25.39 39.80
N LEU A 357 66.38 24.19 39.20
CA LEU A 357 66.91 23.01 39.88
C LEU A 357 68.44 23.07 40.06
N ALA A 358 69.17 23.66 39.11
CA ALA A 358 70.62 23.84 39.21
C ALA A 358 70.98 24.84 40.34
N ASP A 359 70.33 26.00 40.37
CA ASP A 359 70.51 27.01 41.42
C ASP A 359 70.22 26.43 42.82
N ALA A 360 69.17 25.62 42.94
CA ALA A 360 68.82 24.94 44.19
C ALA A 360 69.90 23.93 44.64
N LEU A 361 70.51 23.19 43.72
CA LEU A 361 71.59 22.24 44.02
C LEU A 361 72.90 22.95 44.41
N GLU A 362 73.24 24.07 43.76
CA GLU A 362 74.40 24.88 44.14
C GLU A 362 74.21 25.47 45.55
N HIS A 363 73.04 26.05 45.83
CA HIS A 363 72.70 26.56 47.15
C HIS A 363 72.76 25.47 48.24
N HIS A 364 72.20 24.29 47.97
CA HIS A 364 72.19 23.19 48.93
C HIS A 364 73.61 22.62 49.18
N THR A 365 74.49 22.67 48.18
CA THR A 365 75.91 22.29 48.30
C THR A 365 76.69 23.29 49.16
N ALA A 366 76.45 24.59 48.97
CA ALA A 366 77.06 25.64 49.80
C ALA A 366 76.65 25.50 51.28
N VAL A 367 75.36 25.26 51.57
CA VAL A 367 74.84 25.07 52.93
C VAL A 367 75.46 23.84 53.61
N ILE A 368 75.61 22.71 52.89
CA ILE A 368 76.27 21.50 53.44
C ILE A 368 77.74 21.80 53.79
N THR A 369 78.48 22.44 52.87
CA THR A 369 79.89 22.80 53.07
C THR A 369 80.08 23.73 54.29
N GLN A 370 79.14 24.66 54.50
CA GLN A 370 79.16 25.53 55.69
C GLN A 370 78.77 24.80 56.98
N CYS A 371 77.95 23.75 56.90
CA CYS A 371 77.66 22.89 58.06
C CYS A 371 78.88 22.06 58.48
N GLU A 372 79.58 21.43 57.54
CA GLU A 372 80.80 20.65 57.82
C GLU A 372 81.91 21.50 58.42
N THR A 373 82.14 22.70 57.90
CA THR A 373 83.18 23.62 58.40
C THR A 373 82.90 24.12 59.82
N ASN A 374 81.63 24.35 60.17
CA ASN A 374 81.23 24.65 61.55
C ASN A 374 81.46 23.44 62.48
N LEU A 375 81.03 22.23 62.08
CA LEU A 375 81.21 21.01 62.86
C LEU A 375 82.70 20.67 63.10
N ALA A 376 83.56 20.99 62.12
CA ALA A 376 85.00 20.87 62.23
C ALA A 376 85.64 21.95 63.11
N ALA A 377 85.02 23.13 63.28
CA ALA A 377 85.46 24.14 64.25
C ALA A 377 85.10 23.73 65.69
N GLU A 378 83.88 23.21 65.89
CA GLU A 378 83.36 22.79 67.19
C GLU A 378 84.12 21.57 67.75
N ASN A 379 84.41 20.55 66.93
CA ASN A 379 85.28 19.43 67.33
C ASN A 379 86.69 19.89 67.77
N ARG A 380 87.30 20.87 67.08
CA ARG A 380 88.61 21.42 67.47
C ARG A 380 88.56 22.16 68.81
N ARG A 381 87.43 22.80 69.14
CA ARG A 381 87.20 23.39 70.46
C ARG A 381 87.12 22.32 71.56
N HIS A 382 86.30 21.29 71.37
CA HIS A 382 86.16 20.19 72.34
C HIS A 382 87.48 19.46 72.62
N LEU A 383 88.34 19.29 71.60
CA LEU A 383 89.68 18.72 71.78
C LEU A 383 90.58 19.62 72.65
N GLY A 384 90.60 20.95 72.43
CA GLY A 384 91.39 21.86 73.25
C GLY A 384 90.92 21.96 74.71
N GLU A 385 89.61 21.85 74.95
CA GLU A 385 89.05 21.80 76.31
C GLU A 385 89.41 20.49 77.04
N LEU A 386 89.51 19.36 76.31
CA LEU A 386 90.02 18.09 76.83
C LEU A 386 91.54 18.13 77.13
N GLU A 387 92.35 18.71 76.24
CA GLU A 387 93.80 18.82 76.44
C GLU A 387 94.15 19.67 77.68
N GLY A 388 93.42 20.75 77.92
CA GLY A 388 93.57 21.58 79.13
C GLY A 388 93.31 20.79 80.42
N ALA A 389 92.17 20.09 80.49
CA ALA A 389 91.81 19.28 81.65
C ALA A 389 92.78 18.12 81.91
N LEU A 390 93.32 17.50 80.85
CA LEU A 390 94.32 16.43 80.95
C LEU A 390 95.66 16.97 81.47
N GLY A 391 96.09 18.14 81.00
CA GLY A 391 97.33 18.79 81.42
C GLY A 391 97.34 19.14 82.92
N GLU A 392 96.24 19.68 83.44
CA GLU A 392 96.11 20.01 84.87
C GLU A 392 96.17 18.75 85.77
N ALA A 393 95.46 17.68 85.38
CA ALA A 393 95.50 16.41 86.10
C ALA A 393 96.90 15.77 86.15
N VAL A 394 97.66 15.84 85.04
CA VAL A 394 99.04 15.32 84.97
C VAL A 394 100.00 16.14 85.85
N LEU A 395 99.85 17.46 85.92
CA LEU A 395 100.70 18.32 86.75
C LEU A 395 100.52 18.02 88.26
N VAL A 396 99.28 17.80 88.69
CA VAL A 396 98.93 17.40 90.07
C VAL A 396 99.41 15.98 90.39
N ALA A 397 99.39 15.07 89.42
CA ALA A 397 99.96 13.73 89.60
C ALA A 397 101.49 13.76 89.76
N SER A 398 102.20 14.51 88.91
CA SER A 398 103.67 14.61 88.92
C SER A 398 104.21 15.17 90.24
N THR A 399 103.66 16.30 90.70
CA THR A 399 104.06 16.94 91.97
C THR A 399 103.75 16.08 93.22
N ARG A 400 102.76 15.18 93.14
CA ARG A 400 102.49 14.17 94.18
C ARG A 400 103.52 13.02 94.15
N GLN A 401 103.98 12.62 92.98
CA GLN A 401 104.93 11.52 92.79
C GLN A 401 106.36 11.90 93.21
N GLU A 402 106.82 13.10 92.83
CA GLU A 402 108.14 13.64 93.18
C GLU A 402 108.36 13.70 94.72
N LYS A 403 107.31 14.12 95.45
CA LYS A 403 107.30 14.22 96.92
C LYS A 403 107.39 12.87 97.64
N LEU A 404 106.93 11.79 97.01
CA LEU A 404 107.07 10.42 97.54
C LEU A 404 108.49 9.87 97.32
N ILE A 405 109.14 10.25 96.22
CA ILE A 405 110.53 9.84 95.91
C ILE A 405 111.49 10.45 96.93
N THR A 406 111.36 11.75 97.24
CA THR A 406 112.22 12.42 98.27
C THR A 406 112.07 11.80 99.66
N GLN A 407 110.90 11.29 100.01
CA GLN A 407 110.70 10.53 101.25
C GLN A 407 111.40 9.17 101.26
N SER A 408 111.42 8.48 100.11
CA SER A 408 112.04 7.17 99.94
C SER A 408 113.56 7.25 100.08
N GLU A 409 114.19 8.25 99.44
CA GLU A 409 115.65 8.44 99.47
C GLU A 409 116.18 8.72 100.88
N ASN A 410 115.44 9.52 101.66
CA ASN A 410 115.78 9.84 103.04
C ASN A 410 115.72 8.61 103.97
N LEU A 411 114.66 7.81 103.86
CA LEU A 411 114.52 6.54 104.61
C LEU A 411 115.64 5.54 104.27
N LEU A 412 116.03 5.45 103.00
CA LEU A 412 117.12 4.57 102.57
C LEU A 412 118.49 5.00 103.13
N ARG A 413 118.78 6.31 103.19
CA ARG A 413 120.02 6.82 103.79
C ARG A 413 120.13 6.56 105.29
N GLU A 414 119.07 6.79 106.06
CA GLU A 414 119.07 6.47 107.50
C GLU A 414 119.36 5.00 107.78
N MET A 415 118.64 4.12 107.08
CA MET A 415 118.76 2.68 107.26
C MET A 415 120.15 2.17 106.88
N GLN A 416 120.77 2.75 105.84
CA GLN A 416 122.11 2.36 105.40
C GLN A 416 123.21 2.83 106.38
N ALA A 417 123.05 3.98 107.04
CA ALA A 417 124.00 4.46 108.04
C ALA A 417 123.98 3.59 109.33
N ALA A 418 122.79 3.32 109.87
CA ALA A 418 122.63 2.56 111.11
C ALA A 418 123.18 1.12 111.03
N LEU A 419 123.14 0.50 109.85
CA LEU A 419 123.70 -0.83 109.61
C LEU A 419 125.25 -0.86 109.69
N VAL A 420 125.93 0.20 109.28
CA VAL A 420 127.41 0.28 109.35
C VAL A 420 127.87 0.46 110.80
N GLU A 421 127.18 1.28 111.57
CA GLU A 421 127.48 1.50 113.00
C GLU A 421 127.27 0.22 113.82
N SER A 422 126.17 -0.50 113.58
CA SER A 422 125.88 -1.79 114.24
C SER A 422 126.95 -2.86 113.97
N ALA A 423 127.48 -2.93 112.74
CA ALA A 423 128.52 -3.89 112.37
C ALA A 423 129.86 -3.63 113.08
N GLY A 424 130.21 -2.37 113.35
CA GLY A 424 131.44 -2.01 114.07
C GLY A 424 131.42 -2.45 115.54
N VAL A 425 130.28 -2.31 116.22
CA VAL A 425 130.13 -2.70 117.63
C VAL A 425 130.26 -4.21 117.84
N ALA A 426 129.80 -5.02 116.89
CA ALA A 426 129.89 -6.49 116.96
C ALA A 426 131.35 -6.99 116.99
N VAL A 427 132.27 -6.35 116.27
CA VAL A 427 133.69 -6.76 116.24
C VAL A 427 134.36 -6.52 117.60
N ALA A 428 134.05 -5.39 118.26
CA ALA A 428 134.58 -5.07 119.58
C ALA A 428 134.14 -6.04 120.69
N GLN A 429 133.03 -6.75 120.50
CA GLN A 429 132.53 -7.77 121.43
C GLN A 429 133.33 -9.08 121.35
N GLN A 430 133.95 -9.39 120.20
CA GLN A 430 134.66 -10.65 119.97
C GLN A 430 136.01 -10.71 120.71
N GLU A 431 136.84 -9.65 120.65
CA GLU A 431 138.16 -9.63 121.31
C GLU A 431 138.09 -9.62 122.84
N GLN A 432 137.00 -9.11 123.42
CA GLN A 432 136.82 -9.07 124.87
C GLN A 432 136.72 -10.49 125.46
N LEU A 433 136.21 -11.47 124.70
CA LEU A 433 136.14 -12.87 125.10
C LEU A 433 137.52 -13.54 125.11
N THR A 434 138.41 -13.18 124.18
CA THR A 434 139.79 -13.69 124.11
C THR A 434 140.60 -13.36 125.38
N ARG A 435 140.25 -12.27 126.08
CA ARG A 435 140.87 -11.89 127.37
C ARG A 435 140.47 -12.79 128.55
N GLN A 436 139.38 -13.54 128.44
CA GLN A 436 138.87 -14.39 129.53
C GLN A 436 139.39 -15.84 129.47
N GLY A 437 140.02 -16.26 128.37
CA GLY A 437 140.53 -17.63 128.21
C GLY A 437 141.68 -17.95 129.18
N ASP A 438 142.83 -17.29 129.03
CA ASP A 438 144.10 -17.84 129.53
C ASP A 438 144.56 -17.31 130.91
N VAL A 439 143.69 -16.59 131.60
CA VAL A 439 143.80 -16.41 133.06
C VAL A 439 143.66 -17.76 133.78
N LEU A 440 143.03 -18.76 133.15
CA LEU A 440 142.87 -20.11 133.70
C LEU A 440 144.16 -20.94 133.72
N LEU A 441 145.06 -20.82 132.73
CA LEU A 441 146.29 -21.64 132.73
C LEU A 441 147.35 -21.19 133.75
N ARG A 442 147.26 -19.95 134.25
CA ARG A 442 148.05 -19.52 135.42
C ARG A 442 147.66 -20.20 136.74
N VAL A 443 146.60 -21.01 136.75
CA VAL A 443 146.15 -21.77 137.93
C VAL A 443 146.66 -23.22 137.93
N ILE A 444 147.30 -23.69 136.84
CA ILE A 444 148.12 -24.93 136.86
C ILE A 444 149.59 -24.56 137.18
N GLU A 445 149.73 -23.78 138.25
CA GLU A 445 150.99 -23.57 138.97
C GLU A 445 151.25 -24.76 139.93
N ALA A 446 152.39 -24.74 140.60
CA ALA A 446 152.63 -25.39 141.91
C ALA A 446 152.60 -26.94 142.05
N THR A 447 152.06 -27.73 141.12
CA THR A 447 152.00 -29.22 141.25
C THR A 447 152.52 -29.96 140.01
N GLY A 448 153.81 -30.31 139.92
CA GLY A 448 154.86 -30.18 140.94
C GLY A 448 155.07 -31.44 141.79
N GLN A 449 155.86 -32.38 141.27
CA GLN A 449 156.74 -33.31 142.00
C GLN A 449 156.24 -34.06 143.27
N VAL A 450 155.16 -34.84 143.21
CA VAL A 450 154.92 -36.00 144.11
C VAL A 450 154.30 -37.14 143.27
N ARG A 451 154.42 -38.41 143.68
CA ARG A 451 153.94 -39.61 142.95
C ARG A 451 154.36 -39.64 141.46
N ARG A 452 155.64 -39.79 141.07
CA ARG A 452 156.87 -40.23 141.75
C ARG A 452 156.75 -41.55 142.54
N LEU A 453 157.09 -42.67 141.90
CA LEU A 453 157.47 -43.96 142.50
C LEU A 453 156.44 -44.70 143.40
N GLU A 454 155.26 -44.15 143.67
CA GLU A 454 154.13 -44.94 144.17
C GLU A 454 153.20 -45.28 143.01
N GLU A 455 152.97 -46.59 142.82
CA GLU A 455 152.11 -47.18 141.78
C GLU A 455 152.51 -46.97 140.29
N ALA A 456 153.71 -47.21 139.75
CA ALA A 456 154.94 -47.93 140.15
C ALA A 456 154.84 -49.41 140.55
N LEU A 457 153.64 -49.91 140.88
CA LEU A 457 153.49 -51.21 141.55
C LEU A 457 152.17 -51.92 141.26
N ASN A 458 151.05 -51.18 141.17
CA ASN A 458 149.70 -51.79 141.15
C ASN A 458 148.91 -51.65 139.83
N SER A 459 149.47 -51.01 138.79
CA SER A 459 149.05 -51.19 137.39
C SER A 459 150.22 -51.66 136.50
N ASN A 460 151.24 -52.26 137.12
CA ASN A 460 152.37 -52.90 136.45
C ASN A 460 152.09 -54.39 136.15
N LEU A 461 150.84 -54.86 136.39
CA LEU A 461 150.53 -56.29 136.49
C LEU A 461 149.06 -56.70 136.21
N ALA A 462 148.15 -55.79 135.83
CA ALA A 462 146.73 -56.11 135.55
C ALA A 462 146.01 -54.99 134.75
N SER A 463 146.08 -54.86 133.42
CA SER A 463 146.32 -55.86 132.37
C SER A 463 146.46 -55.19 130.97
N LEU A 464 147.52 -55.47 130.18
CA LEU A 464 147.72 -55.06 128.75
C LEU A 464 147.79 -53.52 128.49
N ALA A 465 148.08 -52.96 127.31
CA ALA A 465 148.98 -53.27 126.15
C ALA A 465 149.07 -51.98 125.25
N GLY A 466 149.92 -51.89 124.19
CA GLY A 466 149.92 -50.67 123.34
C GLY A 466 151.07 -50.40 122.33
N ALA A 467 151.31 -49.09 121.98
CA ALA A 467 152.55 -48.36 121.50
C ALA A 467 152.38 -46.92 120.73
N HIS A 468 152.59 -45.65 121.29
CA HIS A 468 152.75 -44.24 120.60
C HIS A 468 153.06 -42.88 121.47
N HIS A 469 153.46 -41.66 120.91
CA HIS A 469 153.81 -40.28 121.55
C HIS A 469 153.68 -38.88 120.73
N PHE A 470 154.06 -37.64 121.25
CA PHE A 470 154.58 -36.28 120.64
C PHE A 470 153.93 -34.79 120.78
N GLU A 471 154.68 -33.64 120.57
CA GLU A 471 154.51 -32.14 120.99
C GLU A 471 154.78 -30.95 119.89
N GLU A 472 154.96 -29.56 119.93
CA GLU A 472 155.10 -28.28 120.83
C GLU A 472 155.16 -26.82 120.07
N THR A 473 155.16 -25.57 120.70
CA THR A 473 155.75 -24.13 120.38
C THR A 473 154.94 -22.73 120.15
N VAL A 474 155.49 -21.47 120.45
CA VAL A 474 154.83 -20.03 120.45
C VAL A 474 155.75 -18.68 120.33
N VAL A 475 155.30 -17.40 119.96
CA VAL A 475 156.06 -16.02 119.92
C VAL A 475 155.31 -14.58 119.70
N GLY A 476 155.86 -13.32 119.96
CA GLY A 476 155.37 -11.89 119.51
C GLY A 476 155.91 -10.47 120.12
N LEU A 477 155.78 -9.21 119.49
CA LEU A 477 156.23 -7.78 119.98
C LEU A 477 155.83 -6.41 119.18
N SER A 478 155.88 -5.10 119.69
CA SER A 478 155.71 -3.71 118.95
C SER A 478 155.93 -2.27 119.69
N ALA A 479 156.03 -1.03 119.02
CA ALA A 479 155.89 0.43 119.52
C ALA A 479 154.88 1.61 118.78
N ALA A 480 153.42 1.51 118.38
CA ALA A 480 152.02 2.48 118.24
C ALA A 480 150.51 2.48 117.25
N LEU A 481 149.14 2.99 117.57
CA LEU A 481 147.68 3.70 117.00
C LEU A 481 146.20 3.46 116.02
N GLN A 482 144.82 4.05 116.14
CA GLN A 482 143.48 4.48 115.15
C GLN A 482 141.70 4.47 115.32
N LEU A 483 140.59 5.22 114.64
CA LEU A 483 138.88 5.12 114.49
C LEU A 483 137.60 6.20 113.87
N LEU A 484 136.16 5.99 113.48
CA LEU A 484 134.75 6.92 113.16
C LEU A 484 133.20 6.44 112.44
N SER A 485 131.84 6.93 112.02
CA SER A 485 130.46 7.91 112.05
C SER A 485 129.06 7.76 110.96
N ALA A 486 127.68 8.26 110.62
CA ALA A 486 126.16 8.94 110.91
C ALA A 486 124.90 9.23 109.68
N ASN A 487 123.49 9.69 109.41
CA ASN A 487 121.85 10.00 109.70
C ASN A 487 120.68 10.51 108.47
N LEU A 488 119.26 10.94 108.17
CA LEU A 488 117.63 11.32 108.49
C LEU A 488 116.32 11.40 107.29
N GLY A 489 114.85 11.53 107.02
CA GLY A 489 113.17 11.50 107.28
C GLY A 489 111.88 12.00 106.15
N GLY A 490 110.40 12.07 105.84
CA GLY A 490 108.74 11.78 105.99
C GLY A 490 107.42 12.51 105.03
N ARG A 491 105.96 12.50 104.63
CA ARG A 491 104.29 12.12 104.74
C ARG A 491 102.96 11.90 103.55
N LEU A 492 101.57 12.44 103.35
CA LEU A 492 100.06 11.91 102.70
C LEU A 492 98.70 12.64 101.77
N SER A 493 97.29 12.20 101.44
CA SER A 493 95.99 12.69 100.41
C SER A 493 94.22 12.38 100.32
N LEU A 494 93.15 12.63 99.28
CA LEU A 494 91.42 12.70 99.14
C LEU A 494 90.19 12.42 97.85
N ARG A 495 88.70 12.70 97.72
CA ARG A 495 87.38 12.29 96.68
C ARG A 495 85.72 12.94 96.42
N ASP A 496 84.65 12.70 95.39
CA ASP A 496 83.03 13.19 95.08
C ASP A 496 81.65 12.56 94.09
N GLU A 497 80.31 13.13 93.63
CA GLU A 497 78.72 12.63 93.16
C GLU A 497 77.48 13.11 91.93
N ILE A 498 76.02 12.78 91.68
CA ILE A 498 74.81 12.96 90.44
C ILE A 498 72.99 12.90 90.33
N SER A 499 71.97 13.16 89.23
CA SER A 499 70.25 13.02 88.95
C SER A 499 69.21 13.45 87.54
N LEU A 500 67.80 13.48 86.94
CA LEU A 500 66.13 13.05 86.72
C LEU A 500 64.86 13.56 85.52
N ASP A 501 63.43 13.08 85.26
CA ASP A 501 61.83 13.34 84.61
C ASP A 501 60.92 13.58 83.07
N GLY A 502 59.52 13.60 82.41
CA GLY A 502 57.81 13.42 82.25
C GLY A 502 56.73 13.86 80.86
N ASP A 503 55.32 13.88 80.26
CA ASP A 503 53.65 13.50 80.02
C ASP A 503 52.52 14.10 78.73
N GLN A 504 51.13 14.09 78.09
CA GLN A 504 49.51 13.59 77.71
C GLN A 504 48.40 14.21 76.42
N ARG A 505 47.00 14.20 75.78
CA ARG A 505 45.33 13.77 75.51
C ARG A 505 44.16 14.15 74.17
N THR A 506 42.68 13.88 73.92
CA THR A 506 41.53 14.00 72.63
C THR A 506 39.72 13.98 72.45
N SER A 507 38.72 14.28 71.34
CA SER A 507 37.02 14.08 71.02
C SER A 507 35.87 14.54 69.69
N HIS A 508 34.45 14.16 69.28
CA HIS A 508 33.21 14.68 68.17
C HIS A 508 31.59 14.07 67.60
N ALA A 509 30.35 14.71 66.97
CA ALA A 509 29.03 14.33 65.97
C ALA A 509 27.73 15.32 65.51
N ALA A 510 26.95 15.45 64.35
CA ALA A 510 26.53 14.77 63.06
C ALA A 510 26.62 15.64 61.76
#